data_AF-A0A1F7D4M1-F1
#
_entry.id   AF-A0A1F7D4M1-F1
#
_cell.length_a   1.000
_cell.length_b   1.000
_cell.length_c   1.000
_cell.angle_alpha   90.00
_cell.angle_beta   90.00
_cell.angle_gamma   90.00
#
_symmetry.space_group_name_H-M   'P 1'
#
loop_
_entity.id
_entity.type
_entity.pdbx_description
1 polymer ?
#
loop_
_entity_poly.entity_id
_entity_poly.type
_entity_poly.pdbx_seq_one_letter_code
_entity_poly.pdbx_strand_id
1 'polypeptide(L)'
;MNTLHLTDGEQKVFAALPEKLKEGWEVQEERSSAYESAEELSMRQQMVSFVEFPQVAALAKQVEAGSALSTLSLHDVPQEVLPELCFTIGAKGLSVLMASLLKEIRSDEDVEGLMGLSLLRHEMLLSNTVTV
;
A
#
# COMPACT_ATOMS: atom_id res chain seq x y z
N MET A 1 17.07 2.79 5.18
CA MET A 1 16.70 2.26 6.51
C MET A 1 15.69 1.16 6.26
N ASN A 2 15.81 0.02 6.93
CA ASN A 2 14.92 -1.14 6.76
C ASN A 2 13.75 -1.05 7.75
N THR A 3 12.95 0.00 7.63
CA THR A 3 11.89 0.31 8.57
C THR A 3 10.52 0.06 7.93
N LEU A 4 9.70 -0.74 8.58
CA LEU A 4 8.31 -1.03 8.22
C LEU A 4 7.38 -0.18 9.07
N HIS A 5 6.53 0.64 8.45
CA HIS A 5 5.51 1.42 9.15
C HIS A 5 4.19 0.66 9.15
N LEU A 6 3.89 -0.09 10.22
CA LEU A 6 2.78 -1.03 10.30
C LEU A 6 1.79 -0.67 11.40
N THR A 7 0.49 -0.80 11.11
CA THR A 7 -0.57 -0.73 12.12
C THR A 7 -0.50 -1.94 13.06
N ASP A 8 -1.10 -1.86 14.25
CA ASP A 8 -1.14 -3.00 15.20
C ASP A 8 -1.65 -4.31 14.57
N GLY A 9 -2.67 -4.22 13.70
CA GLY A 9 -3.19 -5.37 12.97
C GLY A 9 -2.16 -5.99 12.02
N GLU A 10 -1.42 -5.16 11.30
CA GLU A 10 -0.39 -5.60 10.34
C GLU A 10 0.84 -6.14 11.07
N GLN A 11 1.24 -5.54 12.20
CA GLN A 11 2.34 -6.04 13.03
C GLN A 11 2.08 -7.46 13.50
N LYS A 12 0.84 -7.77 13.91
CA LYS A 12 0.46 -9.13 14.31
C LYS A 12 0.61 -10.14 13.17
N VAL A 13 0.26 -9.75 11.95
CA VAL A 13 0.44 -10.60 10.76
C VAL A 13 1.92 -10.77 10.44
N PHE A 14 2.68 -9.68 10.44
CA PHE A 14 4.12 -9.69 10.17
C PHE A 14 4.89 -10.53 11.21
N ALA A 15 4.55 -10.41 12.49
CA ALA A 15 5.18 -11.18 13.57
C ALA A 15 4.96 -12.70 13.44
N ALA A 16 3.88 -13.12 12.77
CA ALA A 16 3.58 -14.52 12.50
C ALA A 16 4.38 -15.10 11.32
N LEU A 17 5.11 -14.28 10.55
CA LEU A 17 5.97 -14.75 9.47
C LEU A 17 7.21 -15.52 10.01
N PRO A 18 7.80 -16.41 9.19
CA PRO A 18 9.06 -17.08 9.50
C PRO A 18 10.17 -16.10 9.91
N GLU A 19 10.99 -16.46 10.91
CA GLU A 19 12.07 -15.60 11.43
C GLU A 19 13.01 -15.07 10.35
N LYS A 20 13.32 -15.89 9.34
CA LYS A 20 14.17 -15.49 8.21
C LYS A 20 13.66 -14.24 7.48
N LEU A 21 12.34 -14.08 7.38
CA LEU A 21 11.69 -12.95 6.70
C LEU A 21 11.58 -11.71 7.60
N LYS A 22 11.76 -11.88 8.91
CA LYS A 22 11.67 -10.79 9.91
C LYS A 22 13.05 -10.25 10.29
N GLU A 23 14.10 -11.02 10.09
CA GLU A 23 15.47 -10.64 10.44
C GLU A 23 15.91 -9.36 9.73
N GLY A 24 16.49 -8.42 10.48
CA GLY A 24 17.02 -7.17 9.93
C GLY A 24 16.00 -6.06 9.66
N TRP A 25 14.72 -6.28 9.99
CA TRP A 25 13.65 -5.29 9.84
C TRP A 25 13.31 -4.61 11.17
N GLU A 26 13.28 -3.28 11.16
CA GLU A 26 12.71 -2.48 12.24
C GLU A 26 11.23 -2.27 11.96
N VAL A 27 10.37 -2.45 12.97
CA VAL A 27 8.93 -2.21 12.84
C VAL A 27 8.56 -1.00 13.69
N GLN A 28 8.02 0.04 13.03
CA GLN A 28 7.47 1.21 13.67
C GLN A 28 5.95 1.20 13.58
N GLU A 29 5.30 1.65 14.64
CA GLU A 29 3.85 1.69 14.71
C GLU A 29 3.30 2.84 13.87
N GLU A 30 2.48 2.52 12.88
CA GLU A 30 1.66 3.49 12.18
C GLU A 30 0.41 3.82 13.00
N ARG A 31 0.36 5.04 13.54
CA ARG A 31 -0.74 5.54 14.39
C ARG A 31 -1.62 6.58 13.70
N SER A 32 -1.17 7.13 12.57
CA SER A 32 -1.92 8.16 11.86
C SER A 32 -3.16 7.56 11.22
N SER A 33 -4.22 8.36 11.20
CA SER A 33 -5.49 8.06 10.53
C SER A 33 -5.97 9.22 9.66
N ALA A 34 -5.06 10.13 9.31
CA ALA A 34 -5.31 11.22 8.38
C ALA A 34 -5.39 10.68 6.95
N TYR A 35 -6.46 9.97 6.64
CA TYR A 35 -6.75 9.50 5.29
C TYR A 35 -7.34 10.63 4.44
N GLU A 36 -7.20 10.49 3.13
CA GLU A 36 -7.87 11.35 2.17
C GLU A 36 -9.40 11.26 2.27
N SER A 37 -10.08 12.37 2.00
CA SER A 37 -11.53 12.39 1.83
C SER A 37 -11.96 11.64 0.57
N ALA A 38 -13.23 11.25 0.50
CA ALA A 38 -13.79 10.66 -0.71
C ALA A 38 -13.73 11.62 -1.92
N GLU A 39 -13.89 12.94 -1.70
CA GLU A 39 -13.75 13.92 -2.77
C GLU A 39 -12.30 14.02 -3.27
N GLU A 40 -11.32 14.01 -2.36
CA GLU A 40 -9.90 14.05 -2.72
C GLU A 40 -9.51 12.84 -3.57
N LEU A 41 -9.91 11.63 -3.16
CA LEU A 41 -9.66 10.41 -3.93
C LEU A 41 -10.35 10.45 -5.30
N SER A 42 -11.60 10.91 -5.36
CA SER A 42 -12.34 11.07 -6.62
C SER A 42 -11.65 12.05 -7.57
N MET A 43 -11.11 13.16 -7.06
CA MET A 43 -10.32 14.10 -7.86
C MET A 43 -9.03 13.45 -8.39
N ARG A 44 -8.28 12.73 -7.56
CA ARG A 44 -7.05 12.05 -7.99
C ARG A 44 -7.31 11.05 -9.11
N GLN A 45 -8.40 10.30 -9.04
CA GLN A 45 -8.81 9.38 -10.10
C GLN A 45 -9.07 10.07 -11.45
N GLN A 46 -9.59 11.30 -11.44
CA GLN A 46 -9.83 12.06 -12.66
C GLN A 46 -8.54 12.63 -13.27
N MET A 47 -7.47 12.75 -12.47
CA MET A 47 -6.17 13.28 -12.91
C MET A 47 -5.29 12.23 -13.59
N VAL A 48 -5.57 10.94 -13.41
CA VAL A 48 -4.72 9.85 -13.88
C VAL A 48 -5.43 9.04 -14.97
N SER A 49 -4.67 8.64 -15.99
CA SER A 49 -5.16 7.80 -17.09
C SER A 49 -4.35 6.51 -17.17
N PHE A 50 -5.02 5.38 -16.97
CA PHE A 50 -4.44 4.04 -17.11
C PHE A 50 -4.85 3.36 -18.43
N VAL A 51 -5.11 4.12 -19.48
CA VAL A 51 -5.58 3.57 -20.77
C VAL A 51 -4.61 2.54 -21.36
N GLU A 52 -3.30 2.77 -21.18
CA GLU A 52 -2.24 1.86 -21.64
C GLU A 52 -2.04 0.66 -20.70
N PHE A 53 -2.63 0.70 -19.50
CA PHE A 53 -2.48 -0.30 -18.44
C PHE A 53 -3.85 -0.70 -17.86
N PRO A 54 -4.71 -1.37 -18.66
CA PRO A 54 -6.07 -1.73 -18.23
C PRO A 54 -6.11 -2.60 -16.97
N GLN A 55 -5.07 -3.41 -16.72
CA GLN A 55 -4.92 -4.18 -15.49
C GLN A 55 -4.75 -3.30 -14.25
N VAL A 56 -4.06 -2.16 -14.39
CA VAL A 56 -3.85 -1.19 -13.31
C VAL A 56 -5.13 -0.40 -13.04
N ALA A 57 -5.88 -0.06 -14.09
CA ALA A 57 -7.22 0.52 -13.95
C ALA A 57 -8.17 -0.41 -13.18
N ALA A 58 -8.16 -1.71 -13.50
CA ALA A 58 -8.98 -2.71 -12.83
C ALA A 58 -8.59 -2.86 -11.36
N LEU A 59 -7.29 -2.91 -11.09
CA LEU A 59 -6.73 -2.94 -9.75
C LEU A 59 -7.18 -1.74 -8.90
N ALA A 60 -7.02 -0.52 -9.41
CA ALA A 60 -7.42 0.69 -8.70
C ALA A 60 -8.90 0.65 -8.27
N LYS A 61 -9.78 0.16 -9.17
CA LYS A 61 -11.22 -0.02 -8.87
C LYS A 61 -11.49 -1.11 -7.83
N GLN A 62 -10.75 -2.21 -7.84
CA GLN A 62 -10.92 -3.29 -6.85
C GLN A 62 -10.51 -2.82 -5.45
N VAL A 63 -9.40 -2.07 -5.37
CA VAL A 63 -8.91 -1.47 -4.13
C VAL A 63 -9.93 -0.47 -3.58
N GLU A 64 -10.49 0.39 -4.43
CA GLU A 64 -11.55 1.33 -4.06
C GLU A 64 -12.79 0.62 -3.49
N ALA A 65 -13.23 -0.46 -4.16
CA ALA A 65 -14.36 -1.26 -3.73
C ALA A 65 -14.11 -2.05 -2.43
N GLY A 66 -12.89 -1.99 -1.87
CA GLY A 66 -12.50 -2.77 -0.69
C GLY A 66 -12.58 -4.28 -0.93
N SER A 67 -12.51 -4.70 -2.19
CA SER A 67 -12.62 -6.10 -2.56
C SER A 67 -11.37 -6.87 -2.13
N ALA A 68 -11.55 -8.13 -1.74
CA ALA A 68 -10.43 -9.02 -1.50
C ALA A 68 -9.62 -9.12 -2.81
N LEU A 69 -8.37 -8.70 -2.76
CA LEU A 69 -7.46 -8.68 -3.90
C LEU A 69 -6.89 -10.08 -4.13
N SER A 70 -7.77 -11.08 -4.32
CA SER A 70 -7.44 -12.51 -4.33
C SER A 70 -6.58 -12.95 -5.52
N THR A 71 -6.34 -12.06 -6.48
CA THR A 71 -5.48 -12.31 -7.65
C THR A 71 -4.44 -11.21 -7.85
N LEU A 72 -4.11 -10.44 -6.80
CA LEU A 72 -3.13 -9.37 -6.95
C LEU A 72 -1.71 -9.87 -6.89
N SER A 73 -0.95 -9.57 -7.93
CA SER A 73 0.50 -9.52 -7.86
C SER A 73 0.94 -8.10 -8.18
N LEU A 74 1.66 -7.45 -7.25
CA LEU A 74 2.30 -6.18 -7.56
C LEU A 74 3.37 -6.31 -8.65
N HIS A 75 3.87 -7.52 -8.88
CA HIS A 75 4.75 -7.80 -10.02
C HIS A 75 4.06 -7.61 -11.37
N ASP A 76 2.71 -7.64 -11.42
CA ASP A 76 1.95 -7.39 -12.64
C ASP A 76 1.72 -5.89 -12.91
N VAL A 77 2.11 -5.03 -11.97
CA VAL A 77 2.07 -3.57 -12.11
C VAL A 77 3.42 -3.08 -12.62
N PRO A 78 3.49 -2.48 -13.82
CA PRO A 78 4.73 -1.91 -14.31
C PRO A 78 5.26 -0.85 -13.35
N GLN A 79 6.56 -0.88 -13.06
CA GLN A 79 7.18 0.04 -12.10
C GLN A 79 6.97 1.52 -12.47
N GLU A 80 6.86 1.81 -13.76
CA GLU A 80 6.62 3.15 -14.29
C GLU A 80 5.24 3.74 -13.99
N VAL A 81 4.25 2.93 -13.61
CA VAL A 81 2.90 3.39 -13.24
C VAL A 81 2.54 3.13 -11.78
N LEU A 82 3.45 2.52 -11.03
CA LEU A 82 3.28 2.24 -9.62
C LEU A 82 3.07 3.53 -8.79
N PRO A 83 3.82 4.63 -9.01
CA PRO A 83 3.57 5.89 -8.31
C PRO A 83 2.17 6.45 -8.56
N GLU A 84 1.72 6.44 -9.81
CA GLU A 84 0.40 6.92 -10.23
C GLU A 84 -0.72 6.07 -9.63
N LEU A 85 -0.54 4.74 -9.60
CA LEU A 85 -1.45 3.83 -8.93
C LEU A 85 -1.57 4.17 -7.44
N CYS A 86 -0.43 4.24 -6.73
CA CYS A 86 -0.40 4.53 -5.31
C CYS A 86 -1.03 5.89 -4.98
N PHE A 87 -0.76 6.91 -5.79
CA PHE A 87 -1.38 8.23 -5.67
C PHE A 87 -2.90 8.15 -5.83
N THR A 88 -3.36 7.42 -6.84
CA THR A 88 -4.78 7.27 -7.18
C THR A 88 -5.58 6.56 -6.08
N ILE A 89 -5.03 5.49 -5.51
CA ILE A 89 -5.71 4.70 -4.47
C ILE A 89 -5.59 5.31 -3.06
N GLY A 90 -4.64 6.23 -2.86
CA GLY A 90 -4.43 6.93 -1.59
C GLY A 90 -3.92 6.06 -0.45
N ALA A 91 -3.75 6.65 0.72
CA ALA A 91 -3.31 5.94 1.92
C ALA A 91 -4.30 4.82 2.32
N LYS A 92 -5.60 5.04 2.09
CA LYS A 92 -6.63 4.03 2.35
C LYS A 92 -6.50 2.81 1.43
N GLY A 93 -6.28 3.04 0.14
CA GLY A 93 -6.08 1.97 -0.81
C GLY A 93 -4.76 1.22 -0.58
N LEU A 94 -3.70 1.94 -0.21
CA LEU A 94 -2.44 1.33 0.21
C LEU A 94 -2.63 0.41 1.42
N SER A 95 -3.44 0.78 2.42
CA SER A 95 -3.74 -0.13 3.54
C SER A 95 -4.44 -1.42 3.11
N VAL A 96 -5.37 -1.35 2.15
CA VAL A 96 -6.04 -2.55 1.60
C VAL A 96 -5.05 -3.44 0.84
N LEU A 97 -4.18 -2.80 0.06
CA LEU A 97 -3.12 -3.46 -0.71
C LEU A 97 -2.12 -4.16 0.23
N MET A 98 -1.58 -3.44 1.21
CA MET A 98 -0.63 -3.98 2.19
C MET A 98 -1.22 -5.15 2.98
N ALA A 99 -2.47 -5.05 3.42
CA ALA A 99 -3.15 -6.13 4.13
C ALA A 99 -3.33 -7.40 3.29
N SER A 100 -3.37 -7.27 1.96
CA SER A 100 -3.41 -8.40 1.03
C SER A 100 -2.01 -8.99 0.83
N LEU A 101 -1.00 -8.15 0.61
CA LEU A 101 0.39 -8.58 0.42
C LEU A 101 0.96 -9.27 1.64
N LEU A 102 0.68 -8.76 2.85
CA LEU A 102 1.14 -9.35 4.11
C LEU A 102 0.76 -10.82 4.28
N LYS A 103 -0.32 -11.28 3.62
CA LYS A 103 -0.76 -12.68 3.65
C LYS A 103 -0.03 -13.57 2.65
N GLU A 104 0.61 -12.98 1.65
CA GLU A 104 1.25 -13.67 0.53
C GLU A 104 2.78 -13.57 0.55
N ILE A 105 3.37 -12.88 1.52
CA ILE A 105 4.84 -12.75 1.67
C ILE A 105 5.50 -14.13 1.76
N ARG A 106 6.44 -14.39 0.85
CA ARG A 106 7.18 -15.67 0.75
C ARG A 106 8.68 -15.47 0.61
N SER A 107 9.13 -14.25 0.31
CA SER A 107 10.52 -13.92 0.01
C SER A 107 10.95 -12.57 0.62
N ASP A 108 12.26 -12.33 0.68
CA ASP A 108 12.82 -11.07 1.15
C ASP A 108 12.41 -9.89 0.23
N GLU A 109 12.28 -10.15 -1.08
CA GLU A 109 11.79 -9.18 -2.08
C GLU A 109 10.35 -8.73 -1.77
N ASP A 110 9.49 -9.63 -1.28
CA ASP A 110 8.13 -9.26 -0.87
C ASP A 110 8.15 -8.32 0.34
N VAL A 111 9.08 -8.53 1.28
CA VAL A 111 9.24 -7.67 2.46
C VAL A 111 9.79 -6.31 2.07
N GLU A 112 10.72 -6.25 1.11
CA GLU A 112 11.20 -4.99 0.53
C GLU A 112 10.07 -4.22 -0.17
N GLY A 113 9.22 -4.91 -0.93
CA GLY A 113 8.01 -4.34 -1.53
C GLY A 113 7.04 -3.78 -0.48
N LEU A 114 6.80 -4.54 0.59
CA LEU A 114 6.00 -4.08 1.73
C LEU A 114 6.60 -2.84 2.38
N MET A 115 7.93 -2.78 2.53
CA MET A 115 8.62 -1.63 3.10
C MET A 115 8.38 -0.37 2.27
N GLY A 116 8.56 -0.44 0.94
CA GLY A 116 8.26 0.68 0.05
C GLY A 116 6.83 1.21 0.19
N LEU A 117 5.84 0.32 0.26
CA LEU A 117 4.43 0.70 0.41
C LEU A 117 4.12 1.24 1.80
N SER A 118 4.72 0.67 2.84
CA SER A 118 4.54 1.13 4.22
C SER A 118 5.06 2.54 4.41
N LEU A 119 6.23 2.85 3.82
CA LEU A 119 6.81 4.18 3.82
C LEU A 119 5.94 5.15 3.03
N LEU A 120 5.49 4.77 1.83
CA LEU A 120 4.64 5.64 1.02
C LEU A 120 3.32 5.96 1.73
N ARG A 121 2.68 4.97 2.35
CA ARG A 121 1.48 5.19 3.17
C ARG A 121 1.77 6.14 4.32
N HIS A 122 2.88 5.93 5.02
CA HIS A 122 3.29 6.78 6.14
C HIS A 122 3.43 8.24 5.70
N GLU A 123 4.17 8.50 4.63
CA GLU A 123 4.37 9.84 4.09
C GLU A 123 3.06 10.49 3.62
N MET A 124 2.15 9.73 3.00
CA MET A 124 0.83 10.23 2.62
C MET A 124 0.00 10.62 3.85
N LEU A 125 -0.04 9.76 4.87
CA LEU A 125 -0.73 10.03 6.12
C LEU A 125 -0.15 11.27 6.82
N LEU A 126 1.17 11.43 6.85
CA LEU A 126 1.82 12.63 7.39
C LEU A 126 1.46 13.88 6.57
N SER A 127 1.52 13.82 5.25
CA SER A 127 1.15 14.94 4.38
C SER A 127 -0.29 15.41 4.65
N ASN A 128 -1.21 14.47 4.88
CA ASN A 128 -2.62 14.79 5.14
C ASN A 128 -2.83 15.42 6.52
N THR A 129 -1.94 15.20 7.50
CA THR A 129 -2.03 15.87 8.83
C THR A 129 -1.67 17.35 8.80
N VAL A 130 -0.97 17.81 7.75
CA VAL A 130 -0.52 19.22 7.61
C VAL A 130 -1.60 20.10 6.97
N THR A 131 -2.77 19.54 6.68
CA THR A 131 -3.90 20.29 6.12
C THR A 131 -4.61 21.09 7.21
N VAL A 132 -4.47 22.41 7.12
CA VAL A 132 -5.01 23.48 7.98
C VAL A 132 -6.53 23.54 7.95
#